data_AF-A0A1A8FEP7-F1
#
_entry.id   AF-A0A1A8FEP7-F1
#
_cell.length_a   1.000
_cell.length_b   1.000
_cell.length_c   1.000
_cell.angle_alpha   90.00
_cell.angle_beta   90.00
_cell.angle_gamma   90.00
#
_symmetry.space_group_name_H-M   'P 1'
#
loop_
_entity.id
_entity.type
_entity.pdbx_description
1 polymer ?
#
loop_
_entity_poly.entity_id
_entity_poly.type
_entity_poly.pdbx_seq_one_letter_code
_entity_poly.pdbx_strand_id
1 'polypeptide(L)' 'GLLVVELDLNLNRQVSDKWSFKMTGRYAEYAEELQRATRHDFTPKIVKE' A
#
# COMPACT_ATOMS: atom_id res chain seq x y z
N GLY A 1 10.33 4.94 31.53
CA GLY A 1 10.07 3.50 31.48
C GLY A 1 10.77 2.91 30.28
N LEU A 2 11.25 1.67 30.38
CA LEU A 2 11.90 0.96 29.27
C LEU A 2 10.99 -0.19 28.84
N LEU A 3 10.64 -0.23 27.56
CA LEU A 3 9.90 -1.33 26.96
C LEU A 3 10.88 -2.22 26.18
N VAL A 4 10.99 -3.47 26.60
CA VAL A 4 11.78 -4.49 25.91
C VAL A 4 10.81 -5.56 25.42
N VAL A 5 10.90 -5.92 24.14
CA VAL A 5 10.06 -6.94 23.50
C VAL A 5 10.94 -7.80 22.60
N GLU A 6 10.71 -9.10 22.64
CA GLU A 6 11.29 -10.07 21.71
C GLU A 6 10.40 -10.19 20.47
N LEU A 7 11.00 -10.10 19.28
CA LEU A 7 10.30 -10.12 18.00
C LEU A 7 10.92 -11.17 17.08
N ASP A 8 10.10 -12.12 16.63
CA ASP A 8 10.46 -13.01 15.53
C ASP A 8 10.06 -12.37 14.19
N LEU A 9 11.06 -11.99 13.40
CA LEU A 9 10.85 -11.37 12.09
C LEU A 9 10.23 -12.33 11.07
N ASN A 10 10.29 -13.65 11.30
CA ASN A 10 9.66 -14.65 10.43
C ASN A 10 8.13 -14.61 10.50
N LEU A 11 7.54 -13.97 11.53
CA LEU A 11 6.10 -13.77 11.60
C LEU A 11 5.55 -13.04 10.35
N ASN A 12 6.35 -12.16 9.74
CA ASN A 12 6.00 -11.49 8.49
C ASN A 12 5.68 -12.47 7.35
N ARG A 13 6.39 -13.61 7.29
CA ARG A 13 6.16 -14.63 6.26
C ARG A 13 4.83 -15.35 6.51
N GLN A 14 4.56 -15.79 7.73
CA GLN A 14 3.30 -16.45 8.10
C GLN A 14 2.07 -15.58 7.80
N VAL A 15 2.18 -14.29 8.13
CA VAL A 15 1.16 -13.28 7.85
C VAL A 15 1.00 -13.07 6.34
N SER A 16 2.11 -13.04 5.60
CA SER A 16 2.09 -12.91 4.13
C SER A 16 1.47 -14.13 3.46
N ASP A 17 1.70 -15.34 3.94
CA ASP A 17 1.12 -16.56 3.35
C ASP A 17 -0.42 -16.55 3.42
N LYS A 18 -1.00 -15.95 4.48
CA LYS A 18 -2.45 -15.86 4.65
C LYS A 18 -3.11 -14.75 3.82
N TRP A 19 -2.50 -13.57 3.76
CA TRP A 19 -3.13 -12.39 3.15
C TRP A 19 -2.45 -11.89 1.89
N SER A 20 -1.13 -12.06 1.80
CA SER A 20 -0.34 -11.73 0.59
C SER A 20 -0.63 -10.33 0.03
N PHE A 21 -0.79 -9.31 0.88
CA PHE A 21 -1.13 -7.94 0.45
C PHE A 21 -0.15 -7.37 -0.58
N LYS A 22 1.12 -7.80 -0.56
CA LYS A 22 2.11 -7.43 -1.57
C LYS A 22 1.77 -7.95 -2.96
N MET A 23 1.14 -9.12 -3.07
CA MET A 23 0.74 -9.71 -4.35
C MET A 23 -0.54 -9.06 -4.90
N THR A 24 -1.49 -8.71 -4.02
CA THR A 24 -2.77 -8.08 -4.41
C THR A 24 -2.75 -6.56 -4.38
N GLY A 25 -1.59 -5.95 -4.09
CA GLY A 25 -1.45 -4.51 -3.86
C GLY A 25 -1.57 -3.62 -5.10
N ARG A 26 -1.64 -4.17 -6.32
CA ARG A 26 -1.82 -3.43 -7.59
C ARG A 26 -0.87 -2.22 -7.74
N TYR A 27 0.39 -2.39 -7.31
CA TYR A 27 1.33 -1.27 -7.18
C TYR A 27 1.58 -0.50 -8.48
N ALA A 28 1.55 -1.18 -9.63
CA ALA A 28 1.72 -0.53 -10.93
C ALA A 28 0.61 0.50 -11.22
N GLU A 29 -0.64 0.14 -10.94
CA GLU A 29 -1.78 1.04 -11.17
C GLU A 29 -1.77 2.21 -10.21
N TYR A 30 -1.48 1.98 -8.92
CA TYR A 30 -1.33 3.08 -7.97
C TYR A 30 -0.17 4.01 -8.34
N ALA A 31 0.95 3.49 -8.85
CA ALA A 31 2.06 4.32 -9.30
C ALA A 31 1.64 5.24 -10.44
N GLU A 32 0.88 4.73 -11.42
CA GLU A 32 0.35 5.54 -12.51
C GLU A 32 -0.67 6.58 -12.04
N GLU A 33 -1.61 6.20 -11.18
CA GLU A 33 -2.62 7.13 -10.65
C GLU A 33 -1.99 8.25 -9.83
N LEU A 34 -1.01 7.92 -8.98
CA LEU A 34 -0.26 8.92 -8.22
C LEU A 34 0.54 9.83 -9.15
N GLN A 35 1.18 9.28 -10.18
CA GLN A 35 1.90 10.09 -11.16
C GLN A 35 0.95 11.05 -11.88
N ARG A 36 -0.23 10.58 -12.33
CA ARG A 36 -1.26 11.44 -12.94
C ARG A 36 -1.71 12.54 -11.98
N ALA A 37 -1.97 12.19 -10.72
CA ALA A 37 -2.44 13.12 -9.71
C ALA A 37 -1.45 14.26 -9.40
N THR A 38 -0.15 14.03 -9.57
CA THR A 38 0.88 15.06 -9.31
C THR A 38 1.04 16.10 -10.42
N ARG A 39 0.42 15.91 -11.60
CA ARG A 39 0.58 16.83 -12.73
C ARG A 39 -0.22 18.11 -12.55
N HIS A 40 0.29 19.22 -13.06
CA HIS A 40 -0.36 20.54 -12.97
C HIS A 40 -1.72 20.61 -13.69
N ASP A 41 -1.94 19.77 -14.69
CA ASP A 41 -3.16 19.69 -15.49
C ASP A 41 -4.14 18.59 -15.02
N PHE A 42 -3.86 17.96 -13.87
CA PHE A 42 -4.68 16.86 -13.36
C PHE A 42 -6.13 17.30 -13.10
N THR A 43 -7.07 16.57 -13.69
CA THR A 43 -8.51 16.73 -13.42
C THR A 43 -9.00 15.53 -12.61
N PRO A 44 -9.49 15.71 -11.37
CA PRO A 44 -9.92 14.61 -10.52
C PRO A 44 -11.16 13.90 -11.07
N LYS A 45 -11.23 12.58 -10.86
CA LYS A 45 -12.38 11.75 -11.25
C LYS A 45 -13.54 11.94 -10.27
N ILE A 46 -14.31 13.01 -10.46
CA ILE A 46 -15.51 13.32 -9.66
C ILE A 46 -16.75 12.98 -10.49
N VAL A 47 -17.62 12.10 -9.97
CA VAL A 47 -18.92 11.80 -10.59
C VAL A 47 -19.98 12.71 -9.95
N LYS A 48 -20.78 13.39 -10.76
CA LYS A 48 -21.93 14.21 -10.33
C LYS A 48 -23.24 13.56 -10.78
N GLU A 49 -24.33 13.92 -10.11
CA GLU A 49 -25.71 13.43 -10.33
C GLU A 49 -26.30 13.81 -11.68
#